data_AF-A0A2H0TM90-F1
#
_entry.id   AF-A0A2H0TM90-F1
#
_cell.length_a   1.000
_cell.length_b   1.000
_cell.length_c   1.000
_cell.angle_alpha   90.00
_cell.angle_beta   90.00
_cell.angle_gamma   90.00
#
_symmetry.space_group_name_H-M   'P 1'
#
loop_
_entity.id
_entity.type
_entity.pdbx_description
1 polymer ?
#
loop_
_entity_poly.entity_id
_entity_poly.type
_entity_poly.pdbx_seq_one_letter_code
_entity_poly.pdbx_strand_id
1 'polypeptide(L)'
;MINLLKITTSLFSLFIIGFYIFKLNSFIATDLALFYGGLYILSVRMDLFKSIFWTSLIFFLIAQFMFFLGNIFSPGVVEAFWDFSNLSGYKILGAPIEDSLFYLLLGFLLGGMYEYLFDFKIKDSSGNSLKKDLALVYYFIKKQS
;
A
#
# COMPACT_ATOMS: atom_id res chain seq x y z
N MET A 1 -7.80 -13.78 10.20
CA MET A 1 -8.80 -12.83 10.77
C MET A 1 -8.21 -11.98 11.91
N ILE A 2 -7.55 -12.56 12.93
CA ILE A 2 -6.93 -11.78 14.03
C ILE A 2 -5.83 -10.83 13.53
N ASN A 3 -4.96 -11.27 12.61
CA ASN A 3 -3.90 -10.43 12.03
C ASN A 3 -4.46 -9.24 11.24
N LEU A 4 -5.57 -9.45 10.52
CA LEU A 4 -6.28 -8.39 9.81
C LEU A 4 -6.78 -7.32 10.76
N LEU A 5 -7.47 -7.74 11.83
CA LEU A 5 -8.00 -6.82 12.81
C LEU A 5 -6.89 -6.00 13.48
N LYS A 6 -5.76 -6.64 13.85
CA LYS A 6 -4.61 -5.95 14.45
C LYS A 6 -4.01 -4.89 13.53
N ILE A 7 -3.76 -5.24 12.27
CA ILE A 7 -3.14 -4.28 11.34
C ILE A 7 -4.10 -3.14 11.01
N THR A 8 -5.38 -3.40 10.73
CA THR A 8 -6.32 -2.33 10.41
C THR A 8 -6.59 -1.41 11.61
N THR A 9 -6.74 -1.95 12.81
CA THR A 9 -6.95 -1.15 14.02
C THR A 9 -5.72 -0.28 14.35
N SER A 10 -4.50 -0.82 14.22
CA SER A 10 -3.28 -0.03 14.42
C SER A 10 -3.12 1.09 13.39
N LEU A 11 -3.35 0.81 12.11
CA LEU A 11 -3.32 1.82 11.04
C LEU A 11 -4.33 2.93 11.30
N PHE A 12 -5.58 2.57 11.61
CA PHE A 12 -6.63 3.53 11.89
C PHE A 12 -6.33 4.38 13.13
N SER A 13 -5.79 3.76 14.19
CA SER A 13 -5.41 4.47 15.41
C SER A 13 -4.29 5.49 15.14
N LEU A 14 -3.27 5.10 14.39
CA LEU A 14 -2.17 6.01 14.01
C LEU A 14 -2.66 7.18 13.17
N PHE A 15 -3.56 6.93 12.21
CA PHE A 15 -4.17 7.99 11.43
C PHE A 15 -4.95 8.97 12.33
N ILE A 16 -5.83 8.46 13.20
CA ILE A 16 -6.64 9.30 14.11
C ILE A 16 -5.76 10.12 15.05
N ILE A 17 -4.74 9.50 15.64
CA ILE A 17 -3.78 10.19 16.52
C ILE A 17 -3.03 11.28 15.74
N GLY A 18 -2.50 10.95 14.56
CA GLY A 18 -1.78 11.91 13.72
C GLY A 18 -2.66 13.09 13.31
N PHE A 19 -3.87 12.81 12.82
CA PHE A 19 -4.77 13.83 12.29
C PHE A 19 -5.40 14.70 13.39
N TYR A 20 -5.96 14.11 14.45
CA TYR A 20 -6.71 14.88 15.46
C TYR A 20 -5.84 15.40 16.61
N ILE A 21 -4.86 14.63 17.06
CA ILE A 21 -4.03 15.00 18.22
C ILE A 21 -2.86 15.86 17.76
N PHE A 22 -2.11 15.38 16.76
CA PHE A 22 -0.93 16.08 16.23
C PHE A 22 -1.28 17.11 15.15
N LYS A 23 -2.54 17.21 14.74
CA LYS A 23 -3.01 18.14 13.68
C LYS A 23 -2.22 18.03 12.38
N LEU A 24 -1.76 16.81 12.07
CA LEU A 24 -1.07 16.54 10.80
C LEU A 24 -2.07 16.64 9.65
N ASN A 25 -1.58 17.04 8.47
CA ASN A 25 -2.34 16.91 7.24
C ASN A 25 -2.72 15.44 7.02
N SER A 26 -3.89 15.18 6.45
CA SER A 26 -4.39 13.83 6.15
C SER A 26 -3.41 13.02 5.30
N PHE A 27 -2.67 13.64 4.36
CA PHE A 27 -1.62 12.98 3.59
C PHE A 27 -0.54 12.42 4.50
N ILE A 28 0.08 13.27 5.33
CA ILE A 28 1.17 12.88 6.23
C ILE A 28 0.69 11.83 7.24
N ALA A 29 -0.50 12.01 7.81
CA ALA A 29 -1.07 11.05 8.76
C ALA A 29 -1.28 9.67 8.11
N THR A 30 -1.70 9.64 6.84
CA THR A 30 -1.89 8.40 6.07
C THR A 30 -0.57 7.74 5.73
N ASP A 31 0.40 8.50 5.24
CA ASP A 31 1.74 8.02 4.88
C ASP A 31 2.44 7.40 6.09
N LEU A 32 2.38 8.06 7.25
CA LEU A 32 2.94 7.52 8.49
C LEU A 32 2.27 6.20 8.90
N ALA A 33 0.95 6.10 8.76
CA ALA A 33 0.23 4.86 9.04
C ALA A 33 0.67 3.74 8.08
N LEU A 34 0.67 4.00 6.77
CA LEU A 34 1.08 3.02 5.75
C LEU A 34 2.52 2.55 5.96
N PHE A 35 3.44 3.49 6.23
CA PHE A 35 4.83 3.18 6.52
C PHE A 35 4.98 2.30 7.76
N TYR A 36 4.29 2.64 8.85
CA TYR A 36 4.24 1.81 10.05
C TYR A 36 3.70 0.40 9.75
N GLY A 37 2.62 0.29 8.97
CA GLY A 37 2.02 -1.00 8.64
C GLY A 37 2.96 -1.91 7.87
N GLY A 38 3.68 -1.37 6.86
CA GLY A 38 4.68 -2.15 6.14
C GLY A 38 5.88 -2.53 7.00
N LEU A 39 6.36 -1.62 7.89
CA LEU A 39 7.41 -1.95 8.87
C LEU A 39 6.97 -3.04 9.84
N TYR A 40 5.72 -2.98 10.29
CA TYR A 40 5.14 -3.98 11.18
C TYR A 40 5.13 -5.35 10.51
N ILE A 41 4.68 -5.43 9.24
CA ILE A 41 4.74 -6.68 8.47
C ILE A 41 6.18 -7.19 8.36
N LEU A 42 7.14 -6.33 7.97
CA LEU A 42 8.55 -6.73 7.85
C LEU A 42 9.17 -7.18 9.18
N SER A 43 8.77 -6.57 10.30
CA SER A 43 9.26 -6.95 11.63
C SER A 43 8.86 -8.37 12.01
N VAL A 44 7.73 -8.86 11.49
CA VAL A 44 7.22 -10.22 11.74
C VAL A 44 7.63 -11.19 10.62
N ARG A 45 7.69 -10.72 9.37
CA ARG A 45 7.89 -11.51 8.15
C ARG A 45 8.94 -10.87 7.24
N MET A 46 10.19 -10.87 7.70
CA MET A 46 11.34 -10.34 6.95
C MET A 46 11.55 -11.09 5.61
N ASP A 47 11.06 -12.31 5.49
CA ASP A 47 11.07 -13.09 4.23
C ASP A 47 10.33 -12.38 3.08
N LEU A 48 9.38 -11.50 3.38
CA LEU A 48 8.57 -10.77 2.40
C LEU A 48 9.25 -9.51 1.87
N PHE A 49 10.45 -9.16 2.34
CA PHE A 49 11.14 -7.91 1.95
C PHE A 49 11.21 -7.70 0.45
N LYS A 50 11.56 -8.75 -0.31
CA LYS A 50 11.64 -8.67 -1.77
C LYS A 50 10.28 -8.38 -2.40
N SER A 51 9.23 -9.06 -1.93
CA SER A 51 7.85 -8.83 -2.42
C SER A 51 7.43 -7.38 -2.17
N ILE A 52 7.57 -6.93 -0.92
CA ILE A 52 7.28 -5.57 -0.48
C ILE A 52 8.04 -4.53 -1.31
N PHE A 53 9.35 -4.71 -1.52
CA PHE A 53 10.16 -3.81 -2.32
C PHE A 53 9.66 -3.69 -3.76
N TRP A 54 9.43 -4.83 -4.43
CA TRP A 54 8.98 -4.83 -5.82
C TRP A 54 7.56 -4.27 -5.96
N THR A 55 6.64 -4.60 -5.05
CA THR A 55 5.28 -4.03 -5.05
C THR A 55 5.31 -2.52 -4.83
N SER A 56 6.14 -2.02 -3.90
CA SER A 56 6.32 -0.57 -3.68
C SER A 56 6.77 0.12 -4.97
N LEU A 57 7.79 -0.43 -5.62
CA LEU A 57 8.32 0.13 -6.86
C LEU A 57 7.29 0.09 -8.00
N ILE A 58 6.55 -1.02 -8.15
CA ILE A 58 5.51 -1.16 -9.17
C ILE A 58 4.40 -0.14 -8.94
N PHE A 59 3.91 0.03 -7.71
CA PHE A 59 2.86 1.03 -7.42
C PHE A 59 3.33 2.45 -7.70
N PHE A 60 4.55 2.79 -7.29
CA PHE A 60 5.17 4.07 -7.63
C PHE A 60 5.21 4.28 -9.15
N LEU A 61 5.75 3.32 -9.91
CA LEU A 61 5.87 3.44 -11.36
C LEU A 61 4.52 3.52 -12.07
N ILE A 62 3.53 2.73 -11.64
CA ILE A 62 2.16 2.79 -12.17
C ILE A 62 1.58 4.18 -11.91
N ALA A 63 1.73 4.72 -10.70
CA ALA A 63 1.25 6.06 -10.38
C ALA A 63 1.89 7.11 -11.30
N GLN A 64 3.23 7.11 -11.42
CA GLN A 64 3.93 8.02 -12.33
C GLN A 64 3.44 7.89 -13.77
N PHE A 65 3.24 6.66 -14.24
CA PHE A 65 2.74 6.41 -15.58
C PHE A 65 1.31 6.95 -15.77
N MET A 66 0.44 6.82 -14.77
CA MET A 66 -0.92 7.38 -14.82
C MET A 66 -0.91 8.91 -14.84
N PHE A 67 -0.08 9.56 -14.03
CA PHE A 67 0.09 11.02 -14.07
C PHE A 67 0.63 11.50 -15.41
N PHE A 68 1.62 10.79 -15.95
CA PHE A 68 2.17 11.05 -17.28
C PHE A 68 1.12 10.94 -18.38
N LEU A 69 0.33 9.85 -18.39
CA LEU A 69 -0.77 9.70 -19.35
C LEU A 69 -1.80 10.81 -19.19
N GLY A 70 -2.19 11.14 -17.96
CA GLY A 70 -3.13 12.23 -17.67
C GLY A 70 -2.68 13.55 -18.29
N ASN A 71 -1.40 13.90 -18.14
CA ASN A 71 -0.85 15.13 -18.69
C ASN A 71 -0.69 15.10 -20.22
N ILE A 72 -0.54 13.93 -20.85
CA ILE A 72 -0.59 13.79 -22.32
C ILE A 72 -2.00 14.08 -22.85
N PHE A 73 -3.03 13.50 -22.23
CA PHE A 73 -4.41 13.64 -22.70
C PHE A 73 -5.03 14.99 -22.32
N SER A 74 -4.63 15.56 -21.19
CA SER A 74 -5.09 16.85 -20.71
C SER A 74 -3.92 17.60 -20.08
N PRO A 75 -3.17 18.39 -20.88
CA PRO A 75 -2.05 19.17 -20.38
C PRO A 75 -2.49 20.10 -19.25
N GLY A 76 -1.79 20.05 -18.12
CA GLY A 76 -2.11 20.86 -16.95
C GLY A 76 -3.18 20.27 -16.02
N VAL A 77 -3.62 19.02 -16.25
CA VAL A 77 -4.63 18.37 -15.41
C VAL A 77 -4.20 18.27 -13.95
N VAL A 78 -2.90 18.06 -13.69
CA VAL A 78 -2.40 17.95 -12.33
C VAL A 78 -2.54 19.29 -11.61
N GLU A 79 -2.15 20.39 -12.26
CA GLU A 79 -2.28 21.75 -11.74
C GLU A 79 -3.74 22.18 -11.55
N ALA A 80 -4.66 21.65 -12.35
CA ALA A 80 -6.07 21.98 -12.27
C ALA A 80 -6.81 21.22 -11.15
N PHE A 81 -6.42 19.98 -10.88
CA PHE A 81 -7.11 19.11 -9.92
C PHE A 81 -6.46 19.07 -8.53
N TRP A 82 -5.15 19.30 -8.44
CA TRP A 82 -4.45 19.28 -7.16
C TRP A 82 -4.38 20.67 -6.55
N ASP A 83 -4.82 20.77 -5.30
CA ASP A 83 -4.68 21.98 -4.50
C ASP A 83 -3.27 22.05 -3.90
N PHE A 84 -2.36 22.66 -4.66
CA PHE A 84 -0.98 22.88 -4.24
C PHE A 84 -0.81 23.85 -3.07
N SER A 85 -1.87 24.53 -2.61
CA SER A 85 -1.82 25.35 -1.39
C SER A 85 -1.79 24.49 -0.12
N ASN A 86 -2.32 23.27 -0.20
CA ASN A 86 -2.36 22.29 0.89
C ASN A 86 -1.32 21.17 0.75
N LEU A 87 -0.51 21.22 -0.31
CA LEU A 87 0.60 20.31 -0.59
C LEU A 87 1.93 21.09 -0.52
N SER A 88 3.06 20.38 -0.61
CA SER A 88 4.39 21.01 -0.59
C SER A 88 4.72 21.83 -1.85
N GLY A 89 3.96 21.67 -2.94
CA GLY A 89 4.22 22.33 -4.21
C GLY A 89 5.25 21.61 -5.09
N TYR A 90 5.93 20.58 -4.58
CA TYR A 90 6.95 19.84 -5.33
C TYR A 90 6.34 18.73 -6.19
N LYS A 91 6.94 18.52 -7.36
CA LYS A 91 6.56 17.47 -8.30
C LYS A 91 7.72 16.53 -8.61
N ILE A 92 7.44 15.24 -8.72
CA ILE A 92 8.32 14.21 -9.23
C ILE A 92 7.72 13.71 -10.53
N LEU A 93 8.45 13.84 -11.66
CA LEU A 93 8.00 13.39 -12.99
C LEU A 93 6.60 13.89 -13.43
N GLY A 94 6.17 15.05 -12.90
CA GLY A 94 4.86 15.64 -13.17
C GLY A 94 3.76 15.26 -12.19
N ALA A 95 4.00 14.28 -11.31
CA ALA A 95 3.11 13.94 -10.20
C ALA A 95 3.47 14.73 -8.93
N PRO A 96 2.51 15.08 -8.05
CA PRO A 96 2.82 15.60 -6.72
C PRO A 96 3.66 14.62 -5.90
N ILE A 97 4.58 15.13 -5.08
CA ILE A 97 5.46 14.28 -4.27
C ILE A 97 4.69 13.47 -3.23
N GLU A 98 3.62 14.04 -2.68
CA GLU A 98 2.77 13.39 -1.68
C GLU A 98 2.04 12.17 -2.27
N ASP A 99 1.46 12.27 -3.46
CA ASP A 99 0.85 11.11 -4.12
C ASP A 99 1.89 10.05 -4.48
N SER A 100 3.06 10.50 -4.94
CA SER A 100 4.16 9.61 -5.27
C SER A 100 4.59 8.79 -4.05
N LEU A 101 4.69 9.44 -2.89
CA LEU A 101 5.01 8.80 -1.61
C LEU A 101 3.85 7.90 -1.14
N PHE A 102 2.62 8.37 -1.25
CA PHE A 102 1.43 7.58 -0.91
C PHE A 102 1.39 6.26 -1.67
N TYR A 103 1.54 6.27 -3.01
CA TYR A 103 1.51 5.05 -3.80
C TYR A 103 2.69 4.12 -3.50
N LEU A 104 3.89 4.69 -3.26
CA LEU A 104 5.04 3.91 -2.83
C LEU A 104 4.76 3.18 -1.49
N LEU A 105 4.23 3.89 -0.50
CA LEU A 105 3.92 3.36 0.83
C LEU A 105 2.70 2.43 0.84
N LEU A 106 1.75 2.67 -0.06
CA LEU A 106 0.63 1.77 -0.29
C LEU A 106 1.15 0.42 -0.83
N GLY A 107 2.06 0.44 -1.80
CA GLY A 107 2.73 -0.77 -2.27
C GLY A 107 3.59 -1.43 -1.19
N PHE A 108 4.20 -0.64 -0.31
CA PHE A 108 4.98 -1.14 0.83
C PHE A 108 4.14 -1.92 1.83
N LEU A 109 2.94 -1.43 2.16
CA LEU A 109 1.99 -2.17 2.98
C LEU A 109 1.45 -3.40 2.23
N LEU A 110 0.91 -3.20 1.03
CA LEU A 110 0.18 -4.25 0.30
C LEU A 110 1.08 -5.41 -0.14
N GLY A 111 2.36 -5.15 -0.43
CA GLY A 111 3.28 -6.14 -0.99
C GLY A 111 3.60 -7.33 -0.07
N GLY A 112 3.30 -7.24 1.23
CA GLY A 112 3.36 -8.37 2.15
C GLY A 112 2.06 -8.60 2.91
N MET A 113 1.04 -7.77 2.67
CA MET A 113 -0.21 -7.83 3.42
C MET A 113 -0.93 -9.15 3.17
N TYR A 114 -0.99 -9.60 1.91
CA TYR A 114 -1.66 -10.87 1.58
C TYR A 114 -1.02 -12.06 2.33
N GLU A 115 0.30 -12.25 2.22
CA GLU A 115 0.97 -13.36 2.91
C GLU A 115 0.90 -13.23 4.44
N TYR A 116 0.97 -12.01 4.99
CA TYR A 116 0.86 -11.77 6.42
C TYR A 116 -0.53 -12.11 6.99
N LEU A 117 -1.59 -11.77 6.24
CA LEU A 117 -2.97 -11.97 6.68
C LEU A 117 -3.38 -13.43 6.73
N PHE A 118 -2.90 -14.21 5.77
CA PHE A 118 -3.25 -15.62 5.61
C PHE A 118 -2.16 -16.59 6.07
N ASP A 119 -1.02 -16.06 6.52
CA ASP A 119 0.18 -16.81 6.86
C ASP A 119 0.64 -17.78 5.75
N PHE A 120 0.42 -17.37 4.50
CA PHE A 120 0.86 -18.14 3.36
C PHE A 120 2.37 -17.95 3.14
N LYS A 121 3.03 -19.04 2.75
CA LYS A 121 4.37 -19.00 2.15
C LYS A 121 4.24 -19.44 0.72
N ILE A 122 4.53 -18.55 -0.21
CA ILE A 122 4.70 -18.92 -1.62
C ILE A 122 5.96 -19.79 -1.67
N LYS A 123 5.80 -21.11 -1.90
CA LYS A 123 6.94 -21.99 -2.20
C LYS A 123 7.41 -21.73 -3.64
N ASP A 124 8.66 -22.07 -3.90
CA ASP A 124 9.31 -21.85 -5.20
C ASP A 124 8.55 -22.47 -6.40
N SER A 125 9.07 -22.21 -7.60
CA SER A 125 8.59 -22.64 -8.91
C SER A 125 8.27 -24.14 -9.09
N SER A 126 8.52 -24.99 -8.09
CA SER A 126 8.14 -26.42 -8.06
C SER A 126 6.64 -26.71 -7.86
N GLY A 127 5.78 -25.70 -7.68
CA GLY A 127 4.32 -25.82 -7.87
C GLY A 127 3.54 -26.62 -6.80
N ASN A 128 4.19 -27.06 -5.72
CA ASN A 128 3.56 -27.94 -4.73
C ASN A 128 2.68 -27.23 -3.68
N SER A 129 2.76 -25.90 -3.48
CA SER A 129 1.91 -25.20 -2.49
C SER A 129 0.58 -24.69 -3.07
N LEU A 130 0.57 -24.23 -4.33
CA LEU A 130 -0.58 -23.61 -4.98
C LEU A 130 -1.86 -24.46 -4.96
N LYS A 131 -1.74 -25.79 -5.09
CA LYS A 131 -2.89 -26.71 -5.00
C LYS A 131 -3.51 -26.79 -3.60
N LYS A 132 -2.71 -26.65 -2.54
CA LYS A 132 -3.21 -26.61 -1.16
C LYS A 132 -3.86 -25.26 -0.85
N ASP A 133 -3.26 -24.17 -1.34
CA ASP A 133 -3.76 -22.81 -1.12
C ASP A 133 -5.09 -22.59 -1.86
N LEU A 134 -5.21 -23.08 -3.10
CA LEU A 134 -6.47 -23.08 -3.86
C LEU A 134 -7.55 -23.96 -3.19
N ALA A 135 -7.18 -25.09 -2.60
CA ALA A 135 -8.12 -25.94 -1.86
C ALA A 135 -8.64 -25.25 -0.58
N LEU A 136 -7.80 -24.45 0.11
CA LEU A 136 -8.21 -23.65 1.25
C LEU A 136 -9.13 -22.49 0.86
N VAL A 137 -8.79 -21.76 -0.20
CA VAL A 137 -9.66 -20.69 -0.73
C VAL A 137 -11.02 -21.26 -1.15
N TYR A 138 -11.02 -22.38 -1.86
CA TYR A 138 -12.25 -23.08 -2.25
C TYR A 138 -13.06 -23.54 -1.03
N TYR A 139 -12.39 -24.04 0.01
CA TYR A 139 -13.04 -24.41 1.27
C TYR A 139 -13.70 -23.20 1.96
N PHE A 140 -13.04 -22.05 2.00
CA PHE A 140 -13.61 -20.84 2.60
C PHE A 140 -14.81 -20.31 1.83
N ILE A 141 -14.75 -20.30 0.50
CA ILE A 141 -15.87 -19.90 -0.37
C ILE A 141 -17.07 -20.83 -0.14
N LYS A 142 -16.84 -22.15 -0.12
CA LYS A 142 -17.91 -23.14 0.07
C LYS A 142 -18.48 -23.17 1.50
N LYS A 143 -17.72 -22.73 2.50
CA LYS A 143 -18.21 -22.63 3.89
C LYS A 143 -19.07 -21.38 4.13
N GLN A 144 -18.94 -20.36 3.27
CA GLN A 144 -19.75 -19.14 3.33
C GLN A 144 -21.02 -19.19 2.47
N SER A 145 -21.16 -20.17 1.57
CA SER A 145 -22.39 -20.50 0.82
C SER A 145 -23.23 -21.54 1.54
#